data_AF-A0A946HPG0-F1
#
_entry.id   AF-A0A946HPG0-F1
#
_cell.length_a   1.000
_cell.length_b   1.000
_cell.length_c   1.000
_cell.angle_alpha   90.00
_cell.angle_beta   90.00
_cell.angle_gamma   90.00
#
_symmetry.space_group_name_H-M   'P 1'
#
loop_
_entity.id
_entity.type
_entity.pdbx_description
1 polymer ?
#
loop_
_entity_poly.entity_id
_entity_poly.type
_entity_poly.pdbx_seq_one_letter_code
_entity_poly.pdbx_strand_id
1 'polypeptide(L)'
;MEFSQEAVTTLFVHWGTSLVLALATLIAGLFVAGVIGRLLGKVLDRAQVDPSLRSFLTSLTSILLKVMVYITALGVLGIEMTSFVAILAAA
;
A
#
# COMPACT_ATOMS: atom_id res chain seq x y z
N MET A 1 -12.04 -41.07 1.21
CA MET A 1 -11.38 -39.76 1.38
C MET A 1 -10.62 -39.44 0.09
N GLU A 2 -11.34 -39.22 -1.01
CA GLU A 2 -10.78 -38.62 -2.22
C GLU A 2 -10.67 -37.12 -1.97
N PHE A 3 -9.60 -36.72 -1.28
CA PHE A 3 -9.22 -35.31 -1.22
C PHE A 3 -8.76 -34.93 -2.63
N SER A 4 -9.69 -34.30 -3.34
CA SER A 4 -9.62 -33.81 -4.71
C SER A 4 -8.29 -33.11 -5.03
N GLN A 5 -7.43 -33.80 -5.78
CA GLN A 5 -6.20 -33.21 -6.33
C GLN A 5 -6.52 -31.94 -7.16
N GLU A 6 -7.69 -31.88 -7.79
CA GLU A 6 -8.18 -30.72 -8.53
C GLU A 6 -8.54 -29.51 -7.65
N ALA A 7 -9.00 -29.72 -6.41
CA ALA A 7 -9.33 -28.63 -5.49
C ALA A 7 -8.08 -27.97 -4.91
N VAL A 8 -7.03 -28.77 -4.67
CA VAL A 8 -5.75 -28.24 -4.21
C VAL A 8 -5.09 -27.40 -5.29
N THR A 9 -5.10 -27.84 -6.56
CA THR A 9 -4.53 -27.07 -7.67
C THR A 9 -5.30 -25.79 -7.96
N THR A 10 -6.63 -25.79 -7.87
CA THR A 10 -7.44 -24.58 -8.10
C THR A 10 -7.26 -23.55 -6.98
N LEU A 11 -7.20 -23.99 -5.71
CA LEU A 11 -6.88 -23.11 -4.58
C LEU A 11 -5.48 -22.52 -4.69
N PHE A 12 -4.47 -23.34 -5.00
CA PHE A 12 -3.08 -22.87 -5.13
C PHE A 12 -2.88 -21.90 -6.28
N VAL A 13 -3.47 -22.15 -7.46
CA VAL A 13 -3.32 -21.26 -8.62
C VAL A 13 -4.04 -19.93 -8.38
N HIS A 14 -5.22 -19.96 -7.76
CA HIS A 14 -5.98 -18.74 -7.49
C HIS A 14 -5.34 -17.87 -6.40
N TRP A 15 -5.04 -18.44 -5.23
CA TRP A 15 -4.42 -17.69 -4.14
C TRP A 15 -2.94 -17.37 -4.39
N GLY A 16 -2.20 -18.26 -5.05
CA GLY A 16 -0.80 -18.05 -5.38
C GLY A 16 -0.59 -16.88 -6.34
N THR A 17 -1.45 -16.75 -7.36
CA THR A 17 -1.37 -15.63 -8.32
C THR A 17 -1.67 -14.29 -7.64
N SER A 18 -2.75 -14.22 -6.84
CA SER A 18 -3.09 -13.01 -6.09
C SER A 18 -2.01 -12.61 -5.10
N LEU A 19 -1.36 -13.57 -4.45
CA LEU A 19 -0.24 -13.31 -3.53
C LEU A 19 0.95 -12.68 -4.25
N VAL A 20 1.34 -13.22 -5.42
CA VAL A 20 2.42 -12.65 -6.23
C VAL A 20 2.08 -11.22 -6.68
N LEU A 21 0.85 -11.00 -7.15
CA LEU A 21 0.40 -9.66 -7.55
C LEU A 21 0.37 -8.68 -6.38
N ALA A 22 -0.07 -9.11 -5.20
CA ALA A 22 -0.09 -8.28 -4.00
C ALA A 22 1.32 -7.90 -3.56
N LEU A 23 2.26 -8.84 -3.57
CA LEU A 23 3.67 -8.57 -3.28
C LEU A 23 4.30 -7.63 -4.31
N ALA A 24 4.05 -7.84 -5.60
CA ALA A 24 4.51 -6.94 -6.65
C ALA A 24 3.96 -5.52 -6.46
N THR A 25 2.66 -5.40 -6.16
CA THR A 25 1.98 -4.13 -5.87
C THR A 25 2.58 -3.45 -4.64
N LEU A 26 2.85 -4.21 -3.57
CA LEU A 26 3.43 -3.69 -2.34
C LEU A 26 4.83 -3.14 -2.58
N ILE A 27 5.70 -3.89 -3.26
CA ILE A 27 7.07 -3.48 -3.55
C ILE A 27 7.08 -2.24 -4.45
N ALA A 28 6.32 -2.28 -5.56
CA ALA A 28 6.24 -1.17 -6.50
C ALA A 28 5.63 0.08 -5.85
N GLY A 29 4.54 -0.08 -5.09
CA GLY A 29 3.86 1.01 -4.42
C GLY A 29 4.72 1.67 -3.34
N LEU A 30 5.40 0.89 -2.49
CA LEU A 30 6.30 1.44 -1.47
C LEU A 30 7.51 2.13 -2.09
N PHE A 31 8.03 1.61 -3.20
CA PHE A 31 9.08 2.28 -3.97
C PHE A 31 8.61 3.65 -4.48
N VAL A 32 7.44 3.70 -5.14
CA VAL A 32 6.84 4.94 -5.64
C VAL A 32 6.58 5.94 -4.51
N ALA A 33 6.02 5.48 -3.39
CA ALA A 33 5.78 6.32 -2.21
C ALA A 33 7.09 6.94 -1.67
N GLY A 34 8.18 6.17 -1.66
CA GLY A 34 9.49 6.66 -1.28
C GLY A 34 10.04 7.72 -2.25
N VAL A 35 9.86 7.53 -3.56
CA VAL A 35 10.25 8.51 -4.57
C VAL A 35 9.45 9.81 -4.41
N ILE A 36 8.12 9.71 -4.27
CA ILE A 36 7.25 10.88 -4.08
C ILE A 36 7.61 11.65 -2.80
N GLY A 37 7.86 10.95 -1.68
CA GLY A 37 8.27 11.61 -0.43
C GLY A 37 9.58 12.40 -0.58
N ARG A 38 10.56 11.86 -1.31
CA ARG A 38 11.81 12.58 -1.61
C ARG A 38 11.58 13.79 -2.52
N LEU A 39 10.70 13.66 -3.52
CA LEU A 39 10.36 14.77 -4.41
C LEU A 39 9.64 15.88 -3.66
N LEU A 40 8.64 15.55 -2.84
CA LEU A 40 7.95 16.50 -1.98
C LEU A 40 8.93 17.23 -1.05
N GLY A 41 9.83 16.48 -0.41
CA GLY A 41 10.86 17.06 0.44
C GLY A 41 11.78 18.05 -0.29
N LYS A 42 12.06 17.85 -1.58
CA LYS A 42 12.82 18.78 -2.42
C LYS A 42 12.00 20.00 -2.86
N VAL A 43 10.72 19.80 -3.16
CA VAL A 43 9.80 20.89 -3.57
C VAL A 43 9.58 21.85 -2.41
N LEU A 44 9.30 21.34 -1.22
CA LEU A 44 9.09 22.15 -0.01
C LEU A 44 10.35 22.94 0.38
N ASP A 45 11.53 22.36 0.18
CA ASP A 45 12.82 23.01 0.40
C ASP A 45 13.03 24.19 -0.55
N ARG A 46 12.77 23.98 -1.85
CA ARG A 46 12.82 25.04 -2.87
C ARG A 46 11.80 26.15 -2.63
N ALA A 47 10.65 25.80 -2.04
CA ALA A 47 9.62 26.76 -1.66
C ALA A 47 9.93 27.49 -0.34
N GLN A 48 11.11 27.26 0.27
CA GLN A 48 11.52 27.87 1.55
C GLN A 48 10.50 27.67 2.69
N VAL A 49 9.86 26.50 2.71
CA VAL A 49 8.97 26.11 3.81
C VAL A 49 9.79 25.85 5.07
N ASP A 50 9.29 26.31 6.22
CA ASP A 50 9.93 26.10 7.52
C ASP A 50 10.27 24.60 7.78
N PRO A 51 11.43 24.29 8.41
CA PRO A 51 11.85 22.90 8.64
C PRO A 51 10.83 22.02 9.38
N SER A 52 10.10 22.58 10.36
CA SER A 52 9.09 21.85 11.12
C SER A 52 7.92 21.46 10.22
N LEU A 53 7.40 22.43 9.46
CA LEU A 53 6.29 22.20 8.54
C LEU A 53 6.68 21.27 7.40
N ARG A 54 7.92 21.37 6.89
CA ARG A 54 8.46 20.45 5.89
C ARG A 54 8.47 19.01 6.39
N SER A 55 8.96 18.77 7.62
CA SER A 55 8.99 17.44 8.22
C SER A 55 7.57 16.88 8.43
N PHE A 56 6.66 17.72 8.92
CA PHE A 56 5.26 17.36 9.10
C PHE A 56 4.60 16.97 7.77
N LEU A 57 4.67 17.80 6.73
CA LEU A 57 4.07 17.51 5.43
C LEU A 57 4.70 16.29 4.76
N THR A 58 6.02 16.15 4.83
CA THR A 58 6.72 15.00 4.23
C THR A 58 6.32 13.69 4.92
N SER A 59 6.24 13.69 6.25
CA SER A 59 5.84 12.51 7.02
C SER A 59 4.35 12.18 6.81
N LEU A 60 3.47 13.18 6.84
CA LEU A 60 2.04 13.03 6.57
C LEU A 60 1.80 12.43 5.18
N THR A 61 2.37 13.01 4.13
CA THR A 61 2.24 12.47 2.77
C THR A 61 2.83 11.06 2.66
N SER A 62 3.98 10.79 3.30
CA SER A 62 4.56 9.45 3.29
C SER A 62 3.65 8.41 3.96
N ILE A 63 2.99 8.76 5.07
CA ILE A 63 2.08 7.86 5.77
C ILE A 63 0.84 7.59 4.90
N LEU A 64 0.23 8.64 4.35
CA LEU A 64 -0.96 8.51 3.49
C LEU A 64 -0.69 7.63 2.26
N LEU A 65 0.43 7.85 1.57
CA LEU A 65 0.80 7.03 0.41
C LEU A 65 1.03 5.57 0.80
N LYS A 66 1.72 5.30 1.91
CA LYS A 66 1.95 3.93 2.38
C LYS A 66 0.65 3.24 2.74
N VAL A 67 -0.25 3.91 3.47
CA VAL A 67 -1.58 3.39 3.80
C VAL A 67 -2.37 3.02 2.53
N MET A 68 -2.35 3.88 1.52
CA MET A 68 -3.01 3.61 0.24
C MET A 68 -2.42 2.38 -0.47
N VAL A 69 -1.09 2.22 -0.45
CA VAL A 69 -0.41 1.04 -1.00
C VAL A 69 -0.82 -0.23 -0.25
N TYR A 70 -0.87 -0.20 1.07
CA TYR A 70 -1.29 -1.35 1.87
C TYR A 70 -2.75 -1.74 1.58
N ILE A 71 -3.66 -0.77 1.52
CA ILE A 71 -5.08 -1.00 1.16
C ILE A 71 -5.17 -1.63 -0.24
N THR A 72 -4.38 -1.14 -1.19
CA THR A 72 -4.37 -1.67 -2.56
C THR A 72 -3.87 -3.12 -2.59
N ALA A 73 -2.75 -3.42 -1.92
CA ALA A 73 -2.19 -4.76 -1.87
C ALA A 73 -3.14 -5.77 -1.18
N LEU A 74 -3.80 -5.35 -0.10
CA LEU A 74 -4.79 -6.17 0.59
C LEU A 74 -6.06 -6.38 -0.27
N GLY A 75 -6.49 -5.37 -1.02
CA GLY A 75 -7.57 -5.50 -1.99
C GLY A 75 -7.25 -6.50 -3.12
N VAL A 76 -5.99 -6.55 -3.59
CA VAL A 76 -5.53 -7.57 -4.55
C VAL A 76 -5.59 -8.99 -3.98
N LEU A 77 -5.41 -9.14 -2.66
CA LEU A 77 -5.62 -10.41 -1.95
C LEU A 77 -7.10 -10.77 -1.74
N GLY A 78 -8.04 -9.90 -2.14
CA GLY A 78 -9.47 -10.09 -1.91
C GLY A 78 -9.92 -9.76 -0.48
N ILE A 79 -9.10 -9.04 0.28
CA ILE A 79 -9.45 -8.59 1.64
C ILE A 79 -10.29 -7.31 1.53
N GLU A 80 -11.46 -7.32 2.15
CA GLU A 80 -12.36 -6.16 2.19
C GLU A 80 -11.81 -5.07 3.15
N MET A 81 -11.26 -4.01 2.59
CA MET A 81 -10.61 -2.92 3.35
C MET A 81 -11.59 -1.85 3.86
N THR A 82 -12.89 -1.99 3.60
CA THR A 82 -13.92 -0.99 3.87
C THR A 82 -13.99 -0.61 5.35
N SER A 83 -13.96 -1.58 6.25
CA SER A 83 -13.96 -1.35 7.71
C SER A 83 -12.71 -0.63 8.18
N PHE A 84 -11.55 -0.91 7.58
CA PHE A 84 -10.30 -0.21 7.88
C PHE A 84 -10.36 1.25 7.45
N VAL A 85 -10.84 1.51 6.24
CA VAL A 85 -11.02 2.87 5.72
C VAL A 85 -12.00 3.67 6.59
N ALA A 86 -13.08 3.05 7.05
CA ALA A 86 -14.04 3.69 7.94
C ALA A 86 -13.41 4.14 9.27
N ILE A 87 -12.58 3.29 9.89
CA ILE A 87 -11.86 3.64 11.14
C ILE A 87 -10.87 4.78 10.89
N LEU A 88 -10.12 4.74 9.78
CA LEU A 88 -9.17 5.80 9.43
C LEU A 88 -9.85 7.14 9.15
N ALA A 89 -11.06 7.13 8.59
CA ALA A 89 -11.83 8.34 8.30
C ALA A 89 -12.50 8.95 9.55
N ALA A 90 -12.73 8.16 10.58
CA ALA A 90 -13.35 8.59 11.83
C ALA A 90 -12.35 9.11 12.87
N ALA A 91 -11.06 8.82 12.71
CA ALA A 91 -9.96 9.26 13.56
C ALA A 91 -9.54 10.70 13.25
#